data_AF-H5TS44-F1
#
_entry.id   AF-H5TS44-F1
#
_cell.length_a   1.000
_cell.length_b   1.000
_cell.length_c   1.000
_cell.angle_alpha   90.00
_cell.angle_beta   90.00
_cell.angle_gamma   90.00
#
_symmetry.space_group_name_H-M   'P 1'
#
loop_
_entity.id
_entity.type
_entity.pdbx_description
1 polymer ?
#
loop_
_entity_poly.entity_id
_entity_poly.type
_entity_poly.pdbx_seq_one_letter_code
_entity_poly.pdbx_strand_id
1 'polypeptide(L)'
;MPAQPDDRIVHLDDHRGVVDGARFEITCANPRCDVRFTPVNGPGRKQTYHSTDCRKTALRDRRRLESQLAVLNQQAGLVRAQLAAYNVSDDTTADGAHADLTEPSNEEWAIARDAVAAVGGMSRFLVNNDGEFAADLLDLYRAVEPVVRRRR
;
A
#
# COMPACT_ATOMS: atom_id res chain seq x y z
N MET A 1 30.96 -61.66 32.61
CA MET A 1 30.19 -62.19 31.47
C MET A 1 28.85 -61.45 31.38
N PRO A 2 28.35 -61.19 30.16
CA PRO A 2 27.50 -60.05 29.81
C PRO A 2 26.00 -60.38 29.82
N ALA A 3 25.16 -59.34 29.77
CA ALA A 3 23.88 -59.40 29.07
C ALA A 3 23.58 -58.00 28.50
N GLN A 4 23.55 -57.91 27.16
CA GLN A 4 23.21 -56.70 26.41
C GLN A 4 21.69 -56.45 26.45
N PRO A 5 21.23 -55.20 26.37
CA PRO A 5 19.82 -54.91 26.15
C PRO A 5 19.45 -55.11 24.67
N ASP A 6 18.39 -55.89 24.45
CA ASP A 6 17.75 -56.19 23.17
C ASP A 6 17.46 -54.94 22.32
N ASP A 7 18.02 -54.96 21.12
CA ASP A 7 17.72 -54.04 20.03
C ASP A 7 16.35 -54.43 19.43
N ARG A 8 15.27 -53.95 20.04
CA ARG A 8 13.91 -54.12 19.49
C ARG A 8 13.69 -53.10 18.39
N ILE A 9 13.92 -53.55 17.16
CA ILE A 9 13.50 -52.88 15.93
C ILE A 9 11.97 -52.67 16.00
N VAL A 10 11.55 -51.42 16.12
CA VAL A 10 10.14 -51.02 16.01
C VAL A 10 9.78 -51.03 14.53
N HIS A 11 8.98 -52.01 14.11
CA HIS A 11 8.40 -52.06 12.76
C HIS A 11 7.53 -50.82 12.50
N LEU A 12 7.87 -50.08 11.45
CA LEU A 12 7.31 -48.78 11.07
C LEU A 12 5.95 -48.89 10.35
N ASP A 13 5.13 -49.91 10.63
CA ASP A 13 3.93 -50.20 9.82
C ASP A 13 2.57 -50.16 10.57
N ASP A 14 2.53 -49.82 11.86
CA ASP A 14 1.28 -49.83 12.64
C ASP A 14 0.80 -48.44 13.12
N HIS A 15 1.00 -47.39 12.33
CA HIS A 15 0.39 -46.08 12.55
C HIS A 15 -0.68 -45.71 11.51
N ARG A 16 -1.53 -46.68 11.13
CA ARG A 16 -2.91 -46.39 10.68
C ARG A 16 -3.87 -46.41 11.88
N GLY A 17 -3.49 -45.70 12.94
CA GLY A 17 -4.40 -45.31 14.01
C GLY A 17 -5.18 -44.09 13.54
N VAL A 18 -6.50 -44.26 13.43
CA VAL A 18 -7.51 -43.20 13.29
C VAL A 18 -7.10 -42.00 14.15
N VAL A 19 -6.56 -40.94 13.54
CA VAL A 19 -6.37 -39.67 14.23
C VAL A 19 -7.78 -39.11 14.38
N ASP A 20 -8.36 -39.32 15.55
CA ASP A 20 -9.54 -38.62 16.02
C ASP A 20 -9.34 -37.14 15.70
N GLY A 21 -10.10 -36.67 14.71
CA GLY A 21 -9.86 -35.40 14.05
C GLY A 21 -9.96 -34.29 15.07
N ALA A 22 -8.82 -33.74 15.49
CA ALA A 22 -8.76 -32.50 16.23
C ALA A 22 -9.49 -31.43 15.41
N ARG A 23 -10.75 -31.16 15.78
CA ARG A 23 -11.56 -30.13 15.15
C ARG A 23 -10.96 -28.80 15.59
N PHE A 24 -10.10 -28.24 14.74
CA PHE A 24 -9.55 -26.91 14.97
C PHE A 24 -10.67 -25.88 14.79
N GLU A 25 -11.22 -25.40 15.90
CA GLU A 25 -12.10 -24.25 15.90
C GLU A 25 -11.29 -23.00 15.52
N ILE A 26 -11.80 -22.23 14.57
CA ILE A 26 -11.22 -20.95 14.17
C ILE A 26 -12.20 -19.82 14.52
N THR A 27 -11.66 -18.64 14.79
CA THR A 27 -12.48 -17.45 15.04
C THR A 27 -12.88 -16.79 13.72
N CYS A 28 -14.10 -16.26 13.64
CA CYS A 28 -14.59 -15.55 12.46
C CYS A 28 -13.67 -14.38 12.06
N ALA A 29 -13.40 -14.22 10.77
CA ALA A 29 -12.57 -13.12 10.26
C ALA A 29 -13.26 -11.73 10.27
N ASN A 30 -14.51 -11.64 10.74
CA ASN A 30 -15.20 -10.35 10.88
C ASN A 30 -14.77 -9.74 12.22
N PRO A 31 -14.13 -8.57 12.27
CA PRO A 31 -13.63 -7.99 13.52
C PRO A 31 -14.72 -7.66 14.55
N ARG A 32 -16.00 -7.61 14.12
CA ARG A 32 -17.16 -7.42 15.00
C ARG A 32 -17.79 -8.73 15.46
N CYS A 33 -17.21 -9.87 15.12
CA CYS A 33 -17.76 -11.18 15.41
C CYS A 33 -16.68 -12.04 16.09
N ASP A 34 -16.99 -12.49 17.29
CA ASP A 34 -16.16 -13.34 18.15
C ASP A 34 -16.53 -14.83 18.05
N VAL A 35 -17.47 -15.19 17.18
CA VAL A 35 -17.94 -16.56 17.00
C VAL A 35 -16.81 -17.46 16.53
N ARG A 36 -16.60 -18.56 17.26
CA ARG A 36 -15.74 -19.68 16.87
C ARG A 36 -16.56 -20.71 16.09
N PHE A 37 -15.96 -21.28 15.06
CA PHE A 37 -16.62 -22.29 14.23
C PHE A 37 -15.60 -23.30 13.71
N THR A 38 -16.08 -24.51 13.43
CA THR A 38 -15.28 -25.55 12.79
C THR A 38 -15.34 -25.34 11.27
N PRO A 39 -14.23 -25.03 10.59
CA PRO A 39 -14.25 -24.79 9.16
C PRO A 39 -14.56 -26.08 8.41
N VAL A 40 -15.53 -26.01 7.49
CA VAL A 40 -15.79 -27.13 6.59
C VAL A 40 -14.73 -27.08 5.48
N ASN A 41 -13.72 -27.95 5.59
CA ASN A 41 -12.68 -28.11 4.57
C ASN A 41 -13.25 -28.89 3.37
N GLY A 42 -14.03 -28.22 2.52
CA GLY A 42 -14.46 -28.76 1.22
C GLY A 42 -13.40 -28.57 0.13
N PRO A 43 -13.50 -29.27 -1.02
CA PRO A 43 -12.64 -29.04 -2.17
C PRO A 43 -12.85 -27.62 -2.71
N GLY A 44 -11.98 -26.69 -2.32
CA GLY A 44 -12.12 -25.27 -2.65
C GLY A 44 -11.41 -24.32 -1.68
N ARG A 45 -11.96 -23.11 -1.53
CA ARG A 45 -11.42 -22.05 -0.68
C ARG A 45 -11.68 -22.34 0.80
N LYS A 46 -10.66 -22.12 1.64
CA LYS A 46 -10.78 -22.20 3.11
C LYS A 46 -11.90 -21.27 3.62
N GLN A 47 -12.80 -21.80 4.43
CA GLN A 47 -13.87 -21.02 5.06
C GLN A 47 -13.27 -20.13 6.15
N THR A 48 -13.40 -18.81 5.99
CA THR A 48 -12.88 -17.81 6.95
C THR A 48 -13.97 -17.13 7.79
N TYR A 49 -15.24 -17.34 7.43
CA TYR A 49 -16.40 -16.78 8.10
C TYR A 49 -17.32 -17.90 8.55
N HIS A 50 -17.90 -17.78 9.75
CA HIS A 50 -18.83 -18.78 10.27
C HIS A 50 -20.11 -18.90 9.41
N SER A 51 -20.48 -17.85 8.67
CA SER A 51 -21.66 -17.81 7.79
C SER A 51 -21.45 -16.92 6.56
N THR A 52 -22.29 -17.13 5.54
CA THR A 52 -22.30 -16.31 4.32
C THR A 52 -22.77 -14.88 4.58
N ASP A 53 -23.69 -14.68 5.52
CA ASP A 53 -24.19 -13.34 5.88
C ASP A 53 -23.17 -12.55 6.71
N CYS A 54 -22.42 -13.22 7.59
CA CYS A 54 -21.29 -12.59 8.27
C CYS A 54 -20.21 -12.16 7.27
N ARG A 55 -19.93 -12.98 6.25
CA ARG A 55 -19.04 -12.61 5.13
C ARG A 55 -19.54 -11.37 4.39
N LYS A 56 -20.81 -11.32 4.00
CA LYS A 56 -21.39 -10.16 3.29
C LYS A 56 -21.28 -8.89 4.13
N THR A 57 -21.57 -8.98 5.42
CA THR A 57 -21.50 -7.85 6.36
C THR A 57 -20.07 -7.35 6.50
N ALA A 58 -19.10 -8.24 6.72
CA ALA A 58 -17.69 -7.89 6.81
C ALA A 58 -17.17 -7.21 5.53
N LEU A 59 -17.57 -7.70 4.35
CA LEU A 59 -17.19 -7.08 3.07
C LEU A 59 -17.83 -5.70 2.87
N ARG A 60 -19.09 -5.51 3.31
CA ARG A 60 -19.76 -4.20 3.27
C ARG A 60 -19.06 -3.21 4.19
N ASP A 61 -18.75 -3.64 5.42
CA ASP A 61 -18.03 -2.82 6.39
C ASP A 61 -16.63 -2.46 5.89
N ARG A 62 -15.91 -3.39 5.27
CA ARG A 62 -14.60 -3.12 4.66
C ARG A 62 -14.69 -2.01 3.61
N ARG A 63 -15.64 -2.09 2.67
CA ARG A 63 -15.83 -1.05 1.64
C ARG A 63 -16.17 0.30 2.25
N ARG A 64 -16.99 0.32 3.31
CA ARG A 64 -17.34 1.55 4.03
C ARG A 64 -16.12 2.17 4.73
N LEU A 65 -15.27 1.36 5.35
CA LEU A 65 -14.05 1.85 6.01
C LEU A 65 -13.03 2.33 4.98
N GLU A 66 -12.86 1.63 3.86
CA GLU A 66 -12.00 2.04 2.74
C GLU A 66 -12.43 3.41 2.19
N SER A 67 -13.73 3.65 2.01
CA SER A 67 -14.22 4.96 1.54
C SER A 67 -14.03 6.07 2.56
N GLN A 68 -14.25 5.79 3.85
CA GLN A 68 -13.98 6.75 4.92
C GLN A 68 -12.49 7.12 5.00
N LEU A 69 -11.61 6.12 4.86
CA LEU A 69 -10.16 6.32 4.87
C LEU A 69 -9.72 7.21 3.70
N ALA A 70 -10.28 7.01 2.51
CA ALA A 70 -10.00 7.86 1.35
C ALA A 70 -10.36 9.34 1.60
N VAL A 71 -11.54 9.61 2.17
CA VAL A 71 -11.99 10.98 2.50
C VAL A 71 -11.08 11.61 3.56
N LEU A 72 -10.74 10.88 4.62
CA LEU A 72 -9.86 11.37 5.68
C LEU A 72 -8.45 11.67 5.15
N ASN A 73 -7.94 10.85 4.24
CA ASN A 73 -6.64 11.10 3.60
C ASN A 73 -6.66 12.37 2.75
N GLN A 74 -7.76 12.63 2.03
CA GLN A 74 -7.92 13.88 1.27
C GLN A 74 -7.93 15.09 2.21
N GLN A 75 -8.69 15.02 3.32
CA GLN A 75 -8.72 16.07 4.34
C GLN A 75 -7.34 16.29 4.98
N ALA A 76 -6.65 15.20 5.33
CA ALA A 76 -5.29 15.28 5.85
C ALA A 76 -4.32 15.92 4.83
N GLY A 77 -4.50 15.65 3.54
CA GLY A 77 -3.76 16.31 2.45
C GLY A 77 -3.96 17.83 2.45
N LEU A 78 -5.20 18.30 2.60
CA LEU A 78 -5.50 19.74 2.67
C LEU A 78 -4.89 20.40 3.92
N VAL A 79 -4.97 19.74 5.08
CA VAL A 79 -4.37 20.26 6.32
C VAL A 79 -2.85 20.31 6.21
N ARG A 80 -2.21 19.30 5.60
CA ARG A 80 -0.77 19.34 5.33
C ARG A 80 -0.39 20.47 4.37
N ALA A 81 -1.19 20.72 3.33
CA ALA A 81 -0.97 21.83 2.42
C ALA A 81 -1.11 23.19 3.13
N GLN A 82 -2.10 23.34 4.02
CA GLN A 82 -2.25 24.54 4.85
C GLN A 82 -1.05 24.74 5.78
N LEU A 83 -0.60 23.68 6.47
CA LEU A 83 0.61 23.74 7.30
C LEU A 83 1.85 24.16 6.51
N ALA A 84 2.02 23.59 5.31
CA ALA A 84 3.11 23.98 4.42
C ALA A 84 3.05 25.47 4.05
N ALA A 85 1.85 26.03 3.83
CA ALA A 85 1.69 27.45 3.49
C ALA A 85 2.10 28.39 4.65
N TYR A 86 1.85 27.99 5.90
CA TYR A 86 2.34 28.73 7.06
C TYR A 86 3.86 28.65 7.20
N ASN A 87 4.46 27.49 6.94
CA ASN A 87 5.92 27.33 6.98
C ASN A 87 6.63 28.12 5.87
N VAL A 88 6.01 28.31 4.70
CA VAL A 88 6.56 29.17 3.62
C VAL A 88 6.54 30.66 3.99
N SER A 89 5.71 31.07 4.96
CA SER A 89 5.60 32.47 5.39
C SER A 89 6.58 32.85 6.51
N ASP A 90 7.09 31.88 7.27
CA ASP A 90 8.08 32.08 8.35
C ASP A 90 9.53 32.13 7.84
N ASP A 91 9.79 31.83 6.57
CA ASP A 91 11.12 31.93 5.94
C ASP A 91 11.64 33.37 5.76
N THR A 92 10.98 34.36 6.35
CA THR A 92 11.54 35.72 6.48
C THR A 92 12.25 35.94 7.81
N THR A 93 12.13 35.05 8.82
CA THR A 93 12.89 35.18 10.07
C THR A 93 13.09 33.84 10.81
N ALA A 94 14.32 33.33 10.73
CA ALA A 94 15.05 32.53 11.72
C ALA A 94 14.75 31.02 11.87
N ASP A 95 15.73 30.25 11.37
CA ASP A 95 16.22 28.95 11.86
C ASP A 95 15.21 27.83 12.16
N GLY A 96 15.06 26.90 11.21
CA GLY A 96 14.38 25.64 11.57
C GLY A 96 14.21 24.55 10.53
N ALA A 97 14.46 24.78 9.24
CA ALA A 97 14.69 23.71 8.28
C ALA A 97 15.22 24.34 6.99
N HIS A 98 16.54 24.52 6.94
CA HIS A 98 17.18 24.32 5.64
C HIS A 98 16.82 22.89 5.23
N ALA A 99 15.74 22.74 4.46
CA ALA A 99 15.72 21.74 3.43
C ALA A 99 17.03 21.97 2.72
N ASP A 100 17.98 21.09 3.00
CA ASP A 100 19.33 21.17 2.51
C ASP A 100 19.18 21.50 1.04
N LEU A 101 19.50 22.74 0.65
CA LEU A 101 19.55 23.16 -0.75
C LEU A 101 20.82 22.53 -1.33
N THR A 102 21.03 21.25 -1.04
CA THR A 102 21.98 20.40 -1.70
C THR A 102 21.60 20.50 -3.16
N GLU A 103 22.56 20.91 -3.99
CA GLU A 103 22.34 20.86 -5.42
C GLU A 103 21.81 19.46 -5.77
N PRO A 104 20.71 19.36 -6.54
CA PRO A 104 20.17 18.06 -6.89
C PRO A 104 21.30 17.21 -7.48
N SER A 105 21.38 15.96 -7.06
CA SER A 105 22.36 15.01 -7.55
C SER A 105 22.24 14.82 -9.07
N ASN A 106 23.31 14.35 -9.71
CA ASN A 106 23.29 14.08 -11.16
C ASN A 106 22.19 13.07 -11.56
N GLU A 107 21.83 12.16 -10.67
CA GLU A 107 20.75 11.20 -10.86
C GLU A 107 19.38 11.88 -10.81
N GLU A 108 19.15 12.79 -9.86
CA GLU A 108 17.92 13.60 -9.80
C GLU A 108 17.78 14.53 -11.02
N TRP A 109 18.89 15.11 -11.51
CA TRP A 109 18.89 15.85 -12.79
C TRP A 109 18.64 14.96 -14.01
N ALA A 110 19.06 13.69 -13.98
CA ALA A 110 18.73 12.75 -15.05
C ALA A 110 17.24 12.41 -15.06
N ILE A 111 16.66 12.12 -13.89
CA ILE A 111 15.23 11.86 -13.71
C ILE A 111 14.40 13.07 -14.15
N ALA A 112 14.80 14.29 -13.76
CA ALA A 112 14.11 15.51 -14.16
C ALA A 112 14.14 15.73 -15.68
N ARG A 113 15.26 15.42 -16.36
CA ARG A 113 15.38 15.51 -17.82
C ARG A 113 14.48 14.50 -18.52
N ASP A 114 14.46 13.25 -18.06
CA ASP A 114 13.63 12.20 -18.64
C ASP A 114 12.14 12.53 -18.48
N ALA A 115 11.75 13.06 -17.32
CA ALA A 115 10.40 13.54 -17.06
C ALA A 115 10.00 14.70 -18.00
N VAL A 116 10.87 15.71 -18.16
CA VAL A 116 10.63 16.82 -19.10
C VAL A 116 10.55 16.31 -20.54
N ALA A 117 11.40 15.37 -20.95
CA ALA A 117 11.35 14.80 -22.29
C ALA A 117 10.04 14.02 -22.55
N ALA A 118 9.58 13.24 -21.57
CA ALA A 118 8.32 12.52 -21.64
C ALA A 118 7.12 13.47 -21.78
N VAL A 119 7.08 14.52 -20.95
CA VAL A 119 6.02 15.55 -21.02
C VAL A 119 6.10 16.37 -22.30
N GLY A 120 7.30 16.63 -22.83
CA GLY A 120 7.49 17.31 -24.11
C GLY A 120 6.79 16.59 -25.27
N GLY A 121 6.79 15.25 -25.27
CA GLY A 121 6.02 14.44 -26.22
C GLY A 121 4.50 14.59 -26.07
N MET A 122 4.02 14.78 -24.83
CA MET A 122 2.60 14.94 -24.50
C MET A 122 2.09 16.37 -24.67
N SER A 123 2.96 17.37 -24.53
CA SER A 123 2.62 18.80 -24.62
C SER A 123 1.95 19.17 -25.93
N ARG A 124 2.30 18.51 -27.04
CA ARG A 124 1.67 18.70 -28.35
C ARG A 124 0.17 18.38 -28.37
N PHE A 125 -0.28 17.48 -27.50
CA PHE A 125 -1.69 17.14 -27.36
C PHE A 125 -2.44 18.08 -26.40
N LEU A 126 -1.70 18.81 -25.55
CA LEU A 126 -2.25 19.78 -24.61
C LEU A 126 -2.49 21.15 -25.26
N VAL A 127 -1.74 21.51 -26.32
CA VAL A 127 -1.84 22.80 -27.02
C VAL A 127 -3.23 23.08 -27.60
N ASN A 128 -3.99 22.05 -27.98
CA ASN A 128 -5.32 22.17 -28.58
C ASN A 128 -6.44 21.72 -27.63
N ASN A 129 -6.19 21.69 -26.33
CA ASN A 129 -7.17 21.29 -25.33
C ASN A 129 -7.72 22.54 -24.62
N ASP A 130 -9.04 22.71 -24.60
CA ASP A 130 -9.71 23.90 -24.05
C ASP A 130 -9.84 23.87 -22.50
N GLY A 131 -9.21 22.92 -21.82
CA GLY A 131 -9.22 22.82 -20.36
C GLY A 131 -8.22 23.78 -19.71
N GLU A 132 -8.69 24.56 -18.72
CA GLU A 132 -7.86 25.45 -17.88
C GLU A 132 -6.64 24.71 -17.28
N PHE A 133 -6.85 23.48 -16.81
CA PHE A 133 -5.78 22.61 -16.31
C PHE A 133 -4.72 22.24 -17.37
N ALA A 134 -5.12 22.09 -18.64
CA ALA A 134 -4.18 21.78 -19.71
C ALA A 134 -3.32 23.00 -20.06
N ALA A 135 -3.88 24.21 -19.97
CA ALA A 135 -3.15 25.46 -20.14
C ALA A 135 -2.13 25.67 -19.02
N ASP A 136 -2.55 25.49 -17.75
CA ASP A 136 -1.66 25.64 -16.59
C ASP A 136 -0.47 24.66 -16.64
N LEU A 137 -0.72 23.41 -17.02
CA LEU A 137 0.34 22.41 -17.20
C LEU A 137 1.30 22.77 -18.34
N LEU A 138 0.78 23.33 -19.43
CA LEU A 138 1.60 23.75 -20.57
C LEU A 138 2.50 24.93 -20.19
N ASP A 139 1.98 25.89 -19.43
CA ASP A 139 2.74 27.05 -18.96
C ASP A 139 3.80 26.66 -17.94
N LEU A 140 3.48 25.74 -17.02
CA LEU A 140 4.47 25.15 -16.12
C LEU A 140 5.59 24.44 -16.89
N TYR A 141 5.26 23.62 -17.88
CA TYR A 141 6.24 22.93 -18.71
C TYR A 141 7.16 23.92 -19.44
N ARG A 142 6.59 24.97 -20.05
CA ARG A 142 7.35 26.01 -20.76
C ARG A 142 8.29 26.79 -19.85
N ALA A 143 7.90 27.00 -18.59
CA ALA A 143 8.75 27.67 -17.60
C ALA A 143 9.92 26.79 -17.14
N VAL A 144 9.70 25.48 -16.99
CA VAL A 144 10.68 24.54 -16.40
C VAL A 144 11.64 23.95 -17.43
N GLU A 145 11.18 23.63 -18.64
CA GLU A 145 12.00 23.00 -19.69
C GLU A 145 13.34 23.72 -19.95
N PRO A 146 13.40 25.06 -20.07
CA PRO A 146 14.66 25.76 -20.34
C PRO A 146 15.66 25.66 -19.19
N VAL A 147 15.18 25.60 -17.95
CA VAL A 147 16.03 25.51 -16.74
C VAL A 147 16.70 24.14 -16.68
N VAL A 148 15.91 23.09 -16.93
CA VAL A 148 16.39 21.70 -16.90
C VAL A 148 17.32 21.39 -18.08
N ARG A 149 17.11 22.01 -19.25
CA ARG A 149 17.95 21.77 -20.45
C ARG A 149 19.27 22.55 -20.48
N ARG A 150 19.37 23.71 -19.82
CA ARG A 150 20.58 24.56 -19.83
C ARG A 150 21.72 24.00 -18.99
N ARG A 151 21.43 23.15 -18.00
CA ARG A 151 22.42 22.53 -17.11
C ARG A 151 22.93 21.24 -17.77
N ARG A 152 23.85 21.39 -18.72
CA ARG A 152 24.47 20.31 -19.50
C ARG A 152 25.96 20.21 -19.22
#